data_AF-A0ABD3LU09-F1
#
_entry.id   AF-A0ABD3LU09-F1
#
_cell.length_a   1.000
_cell.length_b   1.000
_cell.length_c   1.000
_cell.angle_alpha   90.00
_cell.angle_beta   90.00
_cell.angle_gamma   90.00
#
_symmetry.space_group_name_H-M   'P 1'
#
loop_
_entity.id
_entity.type
_entity.pdbx_description
1 polymer ?
#
loop_
_entity_poly.entity_id
_entity_poly.type
_entity_poly.pdbx_seq_one_letter_code
_entity_poly.pdbx_strand_id
1 'polypeptide(L)'
;MPIESLLMFHIVQGAPDTGKVYRTCNAGTYSSGDPYASSVAYVLADMETVTPNQANYNYYSASPYQTNVAYGHTTCNPALSYSNLLW
;
A
#
# COMPACT_ATOMS: atom_id res chain seq x y z
N MET A 1 25.75 -9.98 -42.88
CA MET A 1 25.28 -10.48 -41.57
C MET A 1 25.41 -9.32 -40.58
N PRO A 2 24.34 -8.59 -40.23
CA PRO A 2 24.45 -7.56 -39.20
C PRO A 2 24.36 -8.22 -37.83
N ILE A 3 25.26 -7.81 -36.94
CA ILE A 3 25.33 -8.27 -35.56
C ILE A 3 24.35 -7.38 -34.79
N GLU A 4 23.13 -7.87 -34.62
CA GLU A 4 22.10 -7.26 -33.76
C GLU A 4 22.62 -7.28 -32.32
N SER A 5 23.24 -6.17 -31.91
CA SER A 5 23.82 -6.04 -30.57
C SER A 5 22.70 -5.78 -29.58
N LEU A 6 22.24 -6.86 -28.93
CA LEU A 6 21.21 -6.80 -27.89
C LEU A 6 21.80 -6.16 -26.62
N LEU A 7 21.60 -4.86 -26.45
CA LEU A 7 21.91 -4.13 -25.23
C LEU A 7 20.96 -4.58 -24.10
N MET A 8 21.39 -5.54 -23.28
CA MET A 8 20.71 -5.88 -22.04
C MET A 8 21.03 -4.84 -20.96
N PHE A 9 20.15 -3.85 -20.82
CA PHE A 9 20.18 -2.96 -19.65
C PHE A 9 19.80 -3.77 -18.41
N HIS A 10 20.77 -3.96 -17.52
CA HIS A 10 20.51 -4.56 -16.22
C HIS A 10 19.85 -3.50 -15.34
N ILE A 11 18.53 -3.61 -15.16
CA ILE A 11 17.83 -2.79 -14.17
C ILE A 11 18.12 -3.40 -12.81
N VAL A 12 18.99 -2.75 -12.04
CA VAL A 12 19.19 -3.08 -10.62
C VAL A 12 17.97 -2.55 -9.87
N GLN A 13 17.13 -3.46 -9.40
CA GLN A 13 15.95 -3.11 -8.63
C GLN A 13 16.28 -3.16 -7.14
N GLY A 14 16.36 -1.98 -6.50
CA GLY A 14 16.51 -1.86 -5.06
C GLY A 14 15.18 -2.00 -4.33
N ALA A 15 15.21 -2.53 -3.10
CA ALA A 15 14.04 -2.56 -2.22
C ALA A 15 13.54 -1.13 -1.95
N PRO A 16 12.21 -0.92 -1.79
CA PRO A 16 11.69 0.38 -1.41
C PRO A 16 12.21 0.80 -0.02
N ASP A 17 12.40 2.10 0.17
CA ASP A 17 12.71 2.64 1.50
C ASP A 17 11.46 2.56 2.40
N THR A 18 11.53 1.72 3.43
CA THR A 18 10.46 1.54 4.42
C THR A 18 10.72 2.29 5.73
N GLY A 19 11.65 3.26 5.73
CA GLY A 19 11.98 4.10 6.87
C GLY A 19 10.76 4.91 7.36
N LYS A 20 10.45 4.80 8.66
CA LYS A 20 9.35 5.57 9.27
C LYS A 20 9.79 7.01 9.48
N VAL A 21 9.22 7.94 8.70
CA VAL A 21 9.49 9.39 8.83
C VAL A 21 8.70 10.00 10.00
N TYR A 22 7.41 9.69 10.11
CA TYR A 22 6.52 10.24 11.12
C TYR A 22 5.38 9.26 11.46
N ARG A 23 4.89 9.31 12.70
CA ARG A 23 3.71 8.55 13.13
C ARG A 23 2.91 9.35 14.15
N THR A 24 1.61 9.44 13.94
CA THR A 24 0.65 9.95 14.91
C THR A 24 -0.45 8.91 15.16
N CYS A 25 -0.95 8.85 16.39
CA CYS A 25 -1.98 7.90 16.81
C CYS A 25 -3.01 8.64 17.66
N ASN A 26 -4.28 8.24 17.54
CA ASN A 26 -5.34 8.74 18.41
C ASN A 26 -5.09 8.26 19.85
N ALA A 27 -5.50 9.05 20.85
CA ALA A 27 -5.51 8.64 22.25
C ALA A 27 -6.58 7.57 22.53
N GLY A 28 -7.67 7.55 21.75
CA GLY A 28 -8.64 6.46 21.76
C GLY A 28 -8.02 5.17 21.23
N THR A 29 -8.25 4.06 21.93
CA THR A 29 -7.76 2.73 21.56
C THR A 29 -8.93 1.76 21.41
N TYR A 30 -8.72 0.71 20.61
CA TYR A 30 -9.61 -0.43 20.49
C TYR A 30 -8.85 -1.70 20.88
N SER A 31 -9.56 -2.70 21.38
CA SER A 31 -8.96 -3.94 21.85
C SER A 31 -9.04 -5.05 20.80
N SER A 32 -8.23 -6.10 20.99
CA SER A 32 -8.42 -7.34 20.23
C SER A 32 -9.83 -7.89 20.48
N GLY A 33 -10.53 -8.30 19.42
CA GLY A 33 -11.92 -8.74 19.47
C GLY A 33 -12.98 -7.64 19.37
N ASP A 34 -12.57 -6.35 19.38
CA ASP A 34 -13.48 -5.25 19.05
C ASP A 34 -13.92 -5.37 17.57
N PRO A 35 -15.22 -5.26 17.24
CA PRO A 35 -15.68 -5.24 15.85
C PRO A 35 -14.96 -4.19 14.98
N TYR A 36 -14.55 -3.07 15.55
CA TYR A 36 -13.75 -2.06 14.86
C TYR A 36 -12.35 -2.56 14.47
N ALA A 37 -11.75 -3.48 15.25
CA ALA A 37 -10.46 -4.07 14.91
C ALA A 37 -10.55 -4.84 13.58
N SER A 38 -11.66 -5.56 13.34
CA SER A 38 -11.93 -6.24 12.07
C SER A 38 -12.08 -5.25 10.91
N SER A 39 -12.76 -4.13 11.14
CA SER A 39 -12.88 -3.06 10.14
C SER A 39 -11.54 -2.46 9.75
N VAL A 40 -10.67 -2.19 10.73
CA VAL A 40 -9.31 -1.67 10.48
C VAL A 40 -8.46 -2.69 9.73
N ALA A 41 -8.51 -3.96 10.12
CA ALA A 41 -7.79 -5.04 9.43
C ALA A 41 -8.24 -5.18 7.97
N TYR A 42 -9.54 -5.11 7.71
CA TYR A 42 -10.08 -5.12 6.34
C TYR A 42 -9.51 -3.96 5.52
N VAL A 43 -9.61 -2.73 6.02
CA VAL A 43 -9.18 -1.53 5.28
C VAL A 43 -7.69 -1.57 4.99
N LEU A 44 -6.86 -2.04 5.92
CA LEU A 44 -5.43 -2.22 5.70
C LEU A 44 -5.14 -3.20 4.55
N ALA A 45 -5.74 -4.39 4.58
CA ALA A 45 -5.55 -5.42 3.56
C ALA A 45 -6.09 -4.98 2.18
N ASP A 46 -7.22 -4.28 2.16
CA ASP A 46 -7.82 -3.75 0.93
C ASP A 46 -6.93 -2.67 0.30
N MET A 47 -6.44 -1.72 1.10
CA MET A 47 -5.53 -0.68 0.59
C MET A 47 -4.22 -1.28 0.07
N GLU A 48 -3.64 -2.23 0.78
CA GLU A 48 -2.44 -2.96 0.36
C GLU A 48 -2.63 -3.66 -0.99
N THR A 49 -3.76 -4.33 -1.19
CA THR A 49 -4.06 -5.08 -2.42
C THR A 49 -4.37 -4.17 -3.61
N VAL A 50 -5.12 -3.08 -3.36
CA VAL A 50 -5.72 -2.27 -4.44
C VAL A 50 -4.82 -1.11 -4.87
N THR A 51 -4.14 -0.44 -3.93
CA THR A 51 -3.32 0.77 -4.20
C THR A 51 -2.35 0.61 -5.38
N PRO A 52 -1.60 -0.51 -5.52
CA PRO A 52 -0.63 -0.65 -6.61
C PRO A 52 -1.24 -0.50 -8.01
N ASN A 53 -2.54 -0.80 -8.16
CA ASN A 53 -3.26 -0.74 -9.43
C ASN A 53 -4.04 0.57 -9.62
N GLN A 54 -3.96 1.50 -8.67
CA GLN A 54 -4.66 2.78 -8.74
C GLN A 54 -3.82 3.87 -9.39
N ALA A 55 -4.50 4.81 -10.06
CA ALA A 55 -3.84 5.97 -10.65
C ALA A 55 -3.06 6.75 -9.58
N ASN A 56 -1.80 7.05 -9.88
CA ASN A 56 -0.86 7.73 -8.96
C ASN A 56 -0.67 7.03 -7.61
N TYR A 57 -0.97 5.72 -7.53
CA TYR A 57 -0.95 4.94 -6.29
C TYR A 57 -1.71 5.62 -5.15
N ASN A 58 -2.84 6.24 -5.45
CA ASN A 58 -3.66 6.97 -4.49
C ASN A 58 -5.03 6.29 -4.35
N TYR A 59 -5.34 5.79 -3.15
CA TYR A 59 -6.52 4.97 -2.93
C TYR A 59 -7.20 5.25 -1.58
N TYR A 60 -8.53 5.30 -1.61
CA TYR A 60 -9.39 5.44 -0.44
C TYR A 60 -10.23 4.18 -0.27
N SER A 61 -10.36 3.72 0.97
CA SER A 61 -11.14 2.54 1.30
C SER A 61 -12.04 2.79 2.52
N ALA A 62 -13.13 2.04 2.58
CA ALA A 62 -14.00 1.95 3.74
C ALA A 62 -14.38 0.49 3.99
N SER A 63 -14.39 0.07 5.25
CA SER A 63 -14.81 -1.28 5.59
C SER A 63 -16.30 -1.49 5.27
N PRO A 64 -16.73 -2.69 4.84
CA PRO A 64 -18.12 -2.94 4.43
C PRO A 64 -19.10 -3.08 5.61
N TYR A 65 -18.64 -2.99 6.86
CA TYR A 65 -19.45 -3.17 8.06
C TYR A 65 -20.25 -1.91 8.41
N GLN A 66 -21.52 -2.05 8.83
CA GLN A 66 -22.44 -0.92 8.95
C GLN A 66 -22.25 -0.04 10.20
N THR A 67 -21.79 -0.60 11.33
CA THR A 67 -21.80 0.11 12.64
C THR A 67 -20.42 0.57 13.11
N ASN A 68 -19.37 -0.13 12.70
CA ASN A 68 -17.99 0.12 13.14
C ASN A 68 -17.11 0.43 11.93
N VAL A 69 -17.57 1.33 11.07
CA VAL A 69 -16.89 1.62 9.80
C VAL A 69 -15.48 2.16 10.07
N ALA A 70 -14.47 1.54 9.45
CA ALA A 70 -13.14 2.10 9.33
C ALA A 70 -12.98 2.75 7.95
N TYR A 71 -12.23 3.84 7.90
CA TYR A 71 -11.86 4.53 6.67
C TYR A 71 -10.34 4.58 6.57
N GLY A 72 -9.83 4.48 5.34
CA GLY A 72 -8.40 4.49 5.06
C GLY A 72 -8.08 5.29 3.81
N HIS A 73 -6.89 5.83 3.81
CA HIS A 73 -6.28 6.47 2.65
C HIS A 73 -4.80 6.06 2.61
N THR A 74 -4.37 5.57 1.46
CA THR A 74 -2.97 5.22 1.20
C THR A 74 -2.50 5.95 -0.05
N THR A 75 -1.25 6.40 0.01
CA THR A 75 -0.50 6.87 -1.16
C THR A 75 0.86 6.19 -1.22
N CYS A 76 1.40 6.00 -2.43
CA CYS A 76 2.79 5.58 -2.62
C CYS A 76 3.54 6.58 -3.50
N ASN A 77 4.87 6.59 -3.36
CA ASN A 77 5.71 7.41 -4.23
C ASN A 77 5.56 6.92 -5.68
N PRO A 78 5.12 7.76 -6.63
CA PRO A 78 4.90 7.35 -8.02
C PRO A 78 6.20 6.95 -8.76
N ALA A 79 7.37 7.29 -8.20
CA ALA A 79 8.66 6.82 -8.71
C ALA A 79 8.94 5.33 -8.40
N LEU A 80 8.15 4.69 -7.54
CA LEU A 80 8.28 3.27 -7.25
C LEU A 80 7.65 2.42 -8.36
N SER A 81 8.32 1.31 -8.69
CA SER A 81 7.76 0.29 -9.57
C SER A 81 6.60 -0.44 -8.88
N TYR A 82 5.65 -0.93 -9.66
CA TYR A 82 4.52 -1.74 -9.19
C TYR A 82 4.95 -2.90 -8.28
N SER A 83 6.01 -3.62 -8.65
CA SER A 83 6.56 -4.73 -7.86
C SER A 83 7.07 -4.34 -6.48
N ASN A 84 7.46 -3.08 -6.28
CA ASN A 84 7.88 -2.58 -4.96
C ASN A 84 6.69 -2.26 -4.04
N LEU A 85 5.46 -2.40 -4.54
CA LEU A 85 4.24 -2.16 -3.78
C LEU A 85 3.53 -3.47 -3.40
N LEU A 86 4.06 -4.62 -3.82
CA LEU A 86 3.47 -5.95 -3.64
C LEU A 86 4.16 -6.81 -2.56
N TRP A 87 4.92 -6.19 -1.67
CA TRP A 87 5.79 -6.80 -0.63
C TRP A 87 7.15 -7.29 -1.13
#